data_AF-A0A9Q3GQY8-F1
#
_entry.id   AF-A0A9Q3GQY8-F1
#
_cell.length_a   1.000
_cell.length_b   1.000
_cell.length_c   1.000
_cell.angle_alpha   90.00
_cell.angle_beta   90.00
_cell.angle_gamma   90.00
#
_symmetry.space_group_name_H-M   'P 1'
#
loop_
_entity.id
_entity.type
_entity.pdbx_description
1 polymer ?
#
loop_
_entity_poly.entity_id
_entity_poly.type
_entity_poly.pdbx_seq_one_letter_code
_entity_poly.pdbx_strand_id
1 'polypeptide(L)'
;MGYKDHGGYTHDWVTLLPAVQLAYNTIQHSTTGKTPALVEKKGNPLLPVDHLKRNLLTINPTAKDLHDMWKRAWKNSVEVKLKEEFSRKHPVFPVSLVKPYFQTEEDKVSSGKRNPTPPEIVEVEDSPGPVKRIIKAGKIRLNGKDQRQYLVRFKNQTAGKDKWLAEDAIPDGNLHSRIFRASRGTEQSHQ
;
A
#
# COMPACT_ATOMS: atom_id res chain seq x y z
N MET A 1 -51.19 -38.52 13.78
CA MET A 1 -50.13 -38.31 14.80
C MET A 1 -48.93 -37.70 14.09
N GLY A 2 -48.52 -36.48 14.44
CA GLY A 2 -47.32 -35.84 13.86
C GLY A 2 -46.08 -36.21 14.66
N TYR A 3 -44.99 -36.58 13.98
CA TYR A 3 -43.69 -36.79 14.61
C TYR A 3 -43.15 -35.46 15.14
N LYS A 4 -42.68 -35.46 16.40
CA LYS A 4 -41.99 -34.33 17.01
C LYS A 4 -40.50 -34.67 17.12
N ASP A 5 -39.63 -33.75 16.71
CA ASP A 5 -38.20 -33.90 16.93
C ASP A 5 -37.80 -33.62 18.39
N HIS A 6 -36.52 -33.80 18.71
CA HIS A 6 -35.96 -33.50 20.04
C HIS A 6 -36.09 -32.02 20.45
N GLY A 7 -36.39 -31.12 19.51
CA GLY A 7 -36.68 -29.70 19.74
C GLY A 7 -38.17 -29.39 19.92
N GLY A 8 -39.04 -30.39 19.88
CA GLY A 8 -40.50 -30.23 20.02
C GLY A 8 -41.22 -29.76 18.75
N TYR A 9 -40.52 -29.65 17.62
CA TYR A 9 -41.12 -29.24 16.34
C TYR A 9 -41.83 -30.41 15.67
N THR A 10 -43.09 -30.18 15.32
CA THR A 10 -43.87 -31.10 14.48
C THR A 10 -43.46 -30.94 13.04
N HIS A 11 -42.87 -31.98 12.46
CA HIS A 11 -42.52 -32.00 11.04
C HIS A 11 -43.65 -32.67 10.24
N ASP A 12 -44.18 -31.97 9.24
CA ASP A 12 -45.10 -32.58 8.28
C ASP A 12 -44.30 -33.39 7.26
N TRP A 13 -44.33 -34.72 7.40
CA TRP A 13 -43.55 -35.63 6.55
C TRP A 13 -43.88 -35.45 5.07
N VAL A 14 -45.13 -35.12 4.75
CA VAL A 14 -45.55 -34.90 3.36
C VAL A 14 -44.81 -33.70 2.75
N THR A 15 -44.53 -32.67 3.56
CA THR A 15 -43.75 -31.50 3.11
C THR A 15 -42.25 -31.77 2.97
N LEU A 16 -41.72 -32.73 3.74
CA LEU A 16 -40.30 -33.08 3.73
C LEU A 16 -39.94 -34.13 2.68
N LEU A 17 -40.92 -34.92 2.22
CA LEU A 17 -40.72 -35.99 1.22
C LEU A 17 -39.94 -35.51 -0.02
N PRO A 18 -40.26 -34.37 -0.66
CA PRO A 18 -39.49 -33.89 -1.82
C PRO A 18 -38.02 -33.59 -1.49
N ALA A 19 -37.75 -33.04 -0.30
CA ALA A 19 -36.39 -32.72 0.13
C ALA A 19 -35.58 -33.99 0.41
N VAL A 20 -36.19 -34.97 1.07
CA VAL A 20 -35.56 -36.28 1.33
C VAL A 20 -35.30 -37.04 0.04
N GLN A 21 -36.26 -37.05 -0.90
CA GLN A 21 -36.10 -37.67 -2.21
C GLN A 21 -34.95 -37.04 -3.00
N LEU A 22 -34.85 -35.71 -2.99
CA LEU A 22 -33.74 -35.00 -3.64
C LEU A 22 -32.40 -35.34 -2.98
N ALA A 23 -32.34 -35.37 -1.65
CA ALA A 23 -31.13 -35.74 -0.92
C ALA A 23 -30.70 -37.16 -1.27
N TYR A 24 -31.61 -38.13 -1.20
CA TYR A 24 -31.32 -39.52 -1.57
C TYR A 24 -30.76 -39.64 -3.00
N ASN A 25 -31.37 -38.94 -3.96
CA ASN A 25 -30.95 -38.99 -5.36
C ASN A 25 -29.61 -38.31 -5.66
N THR A 26 -29.13 -37.46 -4.76
CA THR A 26 -27.87 -36.70 -4.91
C THR A 26 -26.75 -37.19 -3.99
N ILE A 27 -27.05 -38.06 -3.02
CA ILE A 27 -26.06 -38.71 -2.16
C ILE A 27 -25.37 -39.84 -2.93
N GLN A 28 -24.05 -39.96 -2.75
CA GLN A 28 -23.29 -41.06 -3.31
C GLN A 28 -23.54 -42.34 -2.49
N HIS A 29 -23.87 -43.45 -3.17
CA HIS A 29 -23.96 -44.74 -2.50
C HIS A 29 -22.60 -45.40 -2.32
N SER A 30 -22.40 -46.03 -1.17
CA SER A 30 -21.16 -46.74 -0.81
C SER A 30 -20.79 -47.84 -1.81
N THR A 31 -21.78 -48.57 -2.34
CA THR A 31 -21.55 -49.71 -3.23
C THR A 31 -21.10 -49.30 -4.64
N THR A 32 -21.64 -48.18 -5.16
CA THR A 32 -21.47 -47.80 -6.57
C THR A 32 -20.56 -46.58 -6.75
N GLY A 33 -20.29 -45.83 -5.67
CA GLY A 33 -19.51 -44.58 -5.71
C GLY A 33 -20.16 -43.46 -6.54
N LYS A 34 -21.39 -43.67 -7.01
CA LYS A 34 -22.16 -42.76 -7.87
C LYS A 34 -23.50 -42.46 -7.21
N THR A 35 -24.07 -41.31 -7.55
CA THR A 35 -25.42 -40.94 -7.12
C THR A 35 -26.46 -41.74 -7.90
N PRO A 36 -27.61 -42.12 -7.29
CA PRO A 36 -28.71 -42.80 -8.00
C PRO A 36 -29.13 -42.10 -9.28
N ALA A 37 -29.27 -40.77 -9.22
CA ALA A 37 -29.70 -39.98 -10.36
C ALA A 37 -28.71 -40.04 -11.54
N LEU A 38 -27.40 -40.13 -11.25
CA LEU A 38 -26.39 -40.28 -12.29
C LEU A 38 -26.45 -41.66 -12.96
N VAL A 39 -26.76 -42.71 -12.20
CA VAL A 39 -26.87 -44.08 -12.72
C VAL A 39 -28.15 -44.25 -13.56
N GLU A 40 -29.28 -43.74 -13.08
CA GLU A 40 -30.58 -43.90 -13.73
C GLU A 40 -30.79 -42.90 -14.88
N LYS A 41 -30.48 -41.62 -14.65
CA LYS A 41 -30.86 -40.51 -15.53
C LYS A 41 -29.67 -39.79 -16.17
N LYS A 42 -28.44 -40.27 -15.95
CA LYS A 42 -27.18 -39.70 -16.46
C LYS A 42 -26.91 -38.24 -16.02
N GLY A 43 -27.58 -37.76 -14.98
CA GLY A 43 -27.39 -36.40 -14.47
C GLY A 43 -28.04 -36.21 -13.12
N ASN A 44 -27.43 -35.39 -12.26
CA ASN A 44 -28.02 -35.03 -10.97
C ASN A 44 -29.12 -33.98 -11.19
N PRO A 45 -30.30 -34.16 -10.58
CA PRO A 45 -31.34 -33.14 -10.63
C PRO A 45 -30.79 -31.86 -10.01
N LEU A 46 -30.77 -30.78 -10.81
CA LEU A 46 -30.55 -29.45 -10.25
C LEU A 46 -31.73 -29.14 -9.34
N LEU A 47 -31.40 -28.51 -8.20
CA LEU A 47 -32.38 -28.23 -7.19
C LEU A 47 -33.50 -27.38 -7.81
N PRO A 48 -34.77 -27.85 -7.82
CA PRO A 48 -35.86 -27.10 -8.44
C PRO A 48 -36.10 -25.83 -7.61
N VAL A 49 -35.54 -24.72 -8.06
CA VAL A 49 -35.63 -23.41 -7.39
C VAL A 49 -37.08 -22.94 -7.24
N ASP A 50 -37.98 -23.46 -8.07
CA ASP A 50 -39.41 -23.19 -8.02
C ASP A 50 -40.13 -23.89 -6.86
N HIS A 51 -39.59 -25.01 -6.36
CA HIS A 51 -40.18 -25.79 -5.27
C HIS A 51 -39.60 -25.46 -3.89
N LEU A 52 -38.46 -24.76 -3.84
CA LEU A 52 -38.08 -24.04 -2.63
C LEU A 52 -39.15 -22.97 -2.41
N LYS A 53 -40.15 -23.24 -1.56
CA LYS A 53 -41.17 -22.24 -1.25
C LYS A 53 -40.39 -21.00 -0.85
N ARG A 54 -40.54 -19.91 -1.61
CA ARG A 54 -39.94 -18.59 -1.32
C ARG A 54 -40.27 -18.12 0.12
N ASN A 55 -41.27 -18.74 0.73
CA ASN A 55 -41.80 -18.52 2.08
C ASN A 55 -41.53 -19.66 3.10
N LEU A 56 -40.75 -20.71 2.77
CA LEU A 56 -40.37 -21.79 3.72
C LEU A 56 -39.21 -21.43 4.63
N LEU A 57 -38.50 -20.34 4.33
CA LEU A 57 -37.65 -19.72 5.32
C LEU A 57 -38.58 -18.97 6.27
N THR A 58 -39.32 -19.70 7.11
CA THR A 58 -39.61 -19.18 8.46
C THR A 58 -38.23 -18.96 9.04
N ILE A 59 -37.69 -17.75 8.82
CA ILE A 59 -36.38 -17.35 9.28
C ILE A 59 -36.38 -17.76 10.74
N ASN A 60 -35.49 -18.69 11.12
CA ASN A 60 -35.36 -19.12 12.50
C ASN A 60 -35.40 -17.86 13.37
N PRO A 61 -36.14 -17.81 14.48
CA PRO A 61 -36.28 -16.58 15.27
C PRO A 61 -34.93 -15.91 15.54
N THR A 62 -33.88 -16.70 15.79
CA THR A 62 -32.49 -16.22 15.91
C THR A 62 -31.96 -15.54 14.65
N ALA A 63 -32.24 -16.09 13.46
CA ALA A 63 -31.87 -15.48 12.18
C ALA A 63 -32.72 -14.24 11.86
N LYS A 64 -33.95 -14.13 12.37
CA LYS A 64 -34.80 -12.95 12.22
C LYS A 64 -34.27 -11.81 13.07
N ASP A 65 -33.92 -12.10 14.32
CA ASP A 65 -33.28 -11.15 15.23
C ASP A 65 -31.95 -10.68 14.66
N LEU A 66 -31.16 -11.59 14.08
CA LEU A 66 -29.93 -11.23 13.38
C LEU A 66 -30.19 -10.31 12.20
N HIS A 67 -31.20 -10.60 11.37
CA HIS A 67 -31.57 -9.75 10.23
C HIS A 67 -32.01 -8.34 10.66
N ASP A 68 -32.81 -8.25 11.72
CA ASP A 68 -33.26 -6.98 12.26
C ASP A 68 -32.11 -6.21 12.92
N MET A 69 -31.19 -6.90 13.61
CA MET A 69 -29.94 -6.33 14.11
C MET A 69 -29.07 -5.81 12.95
N TRP A 70 -28.93 -6.58 11.87
CA TRP A 70 -28.13 -6.23 10.71
C TRP A 70 -28.71 -5.00 9.99
N LYS A 71 -30.05 -4.94 9.82
CA LYS A 71 -30.74 -3.76 9.29
C LYS A 71 -30.50 -2.50 10.11
N ARG A 72 -30.53 -2.61 11.45
CA ARG A 72 -30.27 -1.48 12.35
C ARG A 72 -28.83 -1.00 12.24
N ALA A 73 -27.86 -1.92 12.18
CA ALA A 73 -26.45 -1.60 11.98
C ALA A 73 -26.23 -0.96 10.60
N TRP A 74 -26.86 -1.50 9.56
CA TRP A 74 -26.75 -1.01 8.19
C TRP A 74 -27.27 0.42 8.03
N LYS A 75 -28.36 0.79 8.71
CA LYS A 75 -28.89 2.16 8.70
C LYS A 75 -27.88 3.20 9.21
N ASN A 76 -26.99 2.80 10.11
CA ASN A 76 -25.96 3.65 10.70
C ASN A 76 -24.57 3.39 10.09
N SER A 77 -24.55 2.98 8.82
CA SER A 77 -23.32 2.67 8.08
C SER A 77 -23.25 3.46 6.77
N VAL A 78 -22.03 3.65 6.28
CA VAL A 78 -21.74 4.36 5.03
C VAL A 78 -20.98 3.42 4.11
N GLU A 79 -21.43 3.33 2.87
CA GLU A 79 -20.73 2.62 1.82
C GLU A 79 -19.69 3.54 1.17
N VAL A 80 -18.43 3.10 1.18
CA VAL A 80 -17.31 3.85 0.62
C VAL A 80 -16.85 3.17 -0.66
N LYS A 81 -16.74 3.96 -1.74
CA LYS A 81 -16.14 3.50 -2.99
C LYS A 81 -14.63 3.36 -2.80
N LEU A 82 -14.18 2.13 -2.58
CA LEU A 82 -12.77 1.80 -2.41
C LEU A 82 -12.07 1.71 -3.77
N LYS A 83 -10.77 2.07 -3.80
CA LYS A 83 -9.90 1.81 -4.95
C LYS A 83 -9.64 0.31 -5.09
N GLU A 84 -9.21 -0.13 -6.27
CA GLU A 84 -8.97 -1.54 -6.61
C GLU A 84 -8.04 -2.25 -5.62
N GLU A 85 -7.03 -1.54 -5.11
CA GLU A 85 -6.09 -2.02 -4.08
C GLU A 85 -6.77 -2.44 -2.77
N PHE A 86 -7.91 -1.84 -2.44
CA PHE A 86 -8.67 -2.09 -1.21
C PHE A 86 -9.94 -2.92 -1.46
N SER A 87 -10.13 -3.47 -2.66
CA SER A 87 -11.29 -4.28 -3.03
C SER A 87 -11.53 -5.51 -2.13
N ARG A 88 -10.47 -6.00 -1.47
CA ARG A 88 -10.56 -7.12 -0.50
C ARG A 88 -11.17 -6.71 0.84
N LYS A 89 -11.29 -5.41 1.13
CA LYS A 89 -11.90 -4.89 2.37
C LYS A 89 -13.39 -4.69 2.16
N HIS A 90 -14.18 -4.90 3.23
CA HIS A 90 -15.62 -4.65 3.17
C HIS A 90 -15.87 -3.14 2.95
N PRO A 91 -16.67 -2.74 1.95
CA PRO A 91 -16.84 -1.33 1.59
C PRO A 91 -17.73 -0.54 2.56
N VAL A 92 -18.45 -1.23 3.45
CA VAL A 92 -19.37 -0.61 4.41
C VAL A 92 -18.71 -0.42 5.77
N PHE A 93 -18.69 0.82 6.24
CA PHE A 93 -18.10 1.22 7.52
C PHE A 93 -19.16 1.85 8.44
N PRO A 94 -19.08 1.66 9.76
CA PRO A 94 -19.97 2.34 10.71
C PRO A 94 -19.71 3.85 10.74
N VAL A 95 -20.77 4.66 10.87
CA VAL A 95 -20.70 6.15 10.86
C VAL A 95 -19.80 6.70 11.97
N SER A 96 -19.66 5.99 13.10
CA SER A 96 -18.79 6.40 14.21
C SER A 96 -17.30 6.47 13.86
N LEU A 97 -16.88 5.72 12.84
CA LEU A 97 -15.49 5.74 12.34
C LEU A 97 -15.28 6.81 11.26
N VAL A 98 -16.36 7.37 10.72
CA VAL A 98 -16.29 8.39 9.68
C VAL A 98 -16.12 9.76 10.34
N LYS A 99 -15.06 10.47 9.92
CA LYS A 99 -14.87 11.87 10.28
C LYS A 99 -15.19 12.76 9.07
N PRO A 100 -15.90 13.89 9.26
CA PRO A 100 -16.12 14.84 8.19
C PRO A 100 -14.76 15.34 7.71
N TYR A 101 -14.58 15.32 6.39
CA TYR A 101 -13.38 15.82 5.75
C TYR A 101 -13.50 17.32 5.54
N PHE A 102 -12.55 18.08 6.06
CA PHE A 102 -12.41 19.51 5.81
C PHE A 102 -11.25 19.71 4.86
N GLN A 103 -11.52 20.29 3.69
CA GLN A 103 -10.50 20.51 2.67
C GLN A 103 -9.51 21.58 3.16
N THR A 104 -8.24 21.20 3.32
CA THR A 104 -7.17 22.15 3.64
C THR A 104 -6.63 22.72 2.32
N GLU A 105 -6.03 23.92 2.35
CA GLU A 105 -5.45 24.56 1.15
C GLU A 105 -4.40 23.66 0.44
N GLU A 106 -3.76 22.75 1.18
CA GLU A 106 -2.84 21.73 0.66
C GLU A 106 -3.52 20.66 -0.20
N ASP A 107 -4.80 20.35 0.06
CA ASP A 107 -5.53 19.30 -0.64
C ASP A 107 -6.05 19.76 -2.01
N LYS A 108 -6.34 21.06 -2.16
CA LYS A 108 -6.70 21.67 -3.46
C LYS A 108 -5.60 21.50 -4.49
N VAL A 109 -4.36 21.45 -4.02
CA VAL A 109 -3.14 21.31 -4.83
C VAL A 109 -2.97 19.89 -5.39
N SER A 110 -3.59 18.88 -4.76
CA SER A 110 -3.45 17.46 -5.12
C SER A 110 -4.54 16.95 -6.08
N SER A 111 -5.68 17.66 -6.18
CA SER A 111 -6.79 17.32 -7.09
C SER A 111 -6.56 17.72 -8.57
N GLY A 112 -5.55 18.54 -8.85
CA GLY A 112 -5.06 18.71 -10.21
C GLY A 112 -4.12 17.54 -10.52
N LYS A 113 -4.37 16.80 -11.61
CA LYS A 113 -3.37 15.91 -12.22
C LYS A 113 -2.14 16.77 -12.53
N ARG A 114 -1.21 16.86 -11.59
CA ARG A 114 0.15 17.25 -11.88
C ARG A 114 0.70 16.08 -12.68
N ASN A 115 0.72 16.20 -14.00
CA ASN A 115 1.85 15.62 -14.72
C ASN A 115 3.07 16.07 -13.91
N PRO A 116 3.94 15.18 -13.42
CA PRO A 116 5.16 15.63 -12.80
C PRO A 116 5.87 16.43 -13.88
N THR A 117 5.79 17.76 -13.79
CA THR A 117 6.69 18.63 -14.53
C THR A 117 8.06 18.07 -14.12
N PRO A 118 8.87 17.60 -15.09
CA PRO A 118 10.22 17.18 -14.79
C PRO A 118 10.81 18.27 -13.89
N PRO A 119 11.37 17.93 -12.72
CA PRO A 119 11.88 18.94 -11.82
C PRO A 119 12.77 19.85 -12.66
N GLU A 120 12.42 21.13 -12.72
CA GLU A 120 13.29 22.13 -13.31
C GLU A 120 14.61 21.93 -12.58
N ILE A 121 15.63 21.52 -13.33
CA ILE A 121 16.98 21.40 -12.80
C ILE A 121 17.33 22.85 -12.47
N VAL A 122 17.04 23.25 -11.23
CA VAL A 122 17.61 24.47 -10.68
C VAL A 122 19.10 24.20 -10.79
N GLU A 123 19.74 24.86 -11.76
CA GLU A 123 21.17 25.04 -11.71
C GLU A 123 21.40 25.73 -10.37
N VAL A 124 21.68 24.91 -9.35
CA VAL A 124 22.16 25.39 -8.07
C VAL A 124 23.44 26.10 -8.46
N GLU A 125 23.36 27.42 -8.59
CA GLU A 125 24.54 28.26 -8.69
C GLU A 125 25.42 27.81 -7.54
N ASP A 126 26.48 27.10 -7.92
CA ASP A 126 27.41 26.40 -7.04
C ASP A 126 28.31 27.49 -6.45
N SER A 127 27.68 28.46 -5.76
CA SER A 127 28.37 29.49 -5.02
C SER A 127 29.23 28.75 -4.01
N PRO A 128 30.56 28.85 -4.12
CA PRO A 128 31.45 28.06 -3.28
C PRO A 128 31.20 28.49 -1.84
N GLY A 129 30.58 27.59 -1.06
CA GLY A 129 30.37 27.82 0.37
C GLY A 129 31.70 28.12 1.09
N PRO A 130 31.65 28.60 2.34
CA PRO A 130 32.86 29.00 3.05
C PRO A 130 33.84 27.82 3.16
N VAL A 131 35.07 28.06 2.72
CA VAL A 131 36.15 27.06 2.71
C VAL A 131 36.54 26.69 4.14
N LYS A 132 36.72 25.39 4.41
CA LYS A 132 37.22 24.89 5.70
C LYS A 132 38.74 24.79 5.69
N ARG A 133 39.31 24.08 4.70
CA ARG A 133 40.76 23.85 4.58
C ARG A 133 41.15 23.30 3.20
N ILE A 134 42.39 23.54 2.80
CA ILE A 134 43.06 22.89 1.66
C ILE A 134 43.70 21.57 2.11
N ILE A 135 43.50 20.49 1.37
CA ILE A 135 44.03 19.15 1.70
C ILE A 135 45.28 18.83 0.88
N LYS A 136 45.26 19.12 -0.42
CA LYS A 136 46.34 18.81 -1.34
C LYS A 136 46.57 19.96 -2.31
N ALA A 137 47.80 20.08 -2.77
CA ALA A 137 48.19 20.96 -3.86
C ALA A 137 48.63 20.10 -5.06
N GLY A 138 48.24 20.54 -6.25
CA GLY A 138 48.60 19.95 -7.54
C GLY A 138 48.98 21.03 -8.54
N LYS A 139 49.58 20.62 -9.65
CA LYS A 139 49.89 21.49 -10.79
C LYS A 139 49.36 20.83 -12.05
N ILE A 140 48.69 21.59 -12.89
CA ILE A 140 48.14 21.10 -14.16
C ILE A 140 48.53 22.09 -15.26
N ARG A 141 48.86 21.56 -16.45
CA ARG A 141 49.06 22.35 -17.67
C ARG A 141 47.72 22.52 -18.37
N LEU A 142 47.16 23.72 -18.32
CA LEU A 142 45.96 24.11 -19.06
C LEU A 142 46.34 25.25 -20.02
N ASN A 143 45.99 25.10 -21.30
CA ASN A 143 46.27 26.10 -22.36
C ASN A 143 47.75 26.55 -22.42
N GLY A 144 48.69 25.60 -22.26
CA GLY A 144 50.13 25.87 -22.33
C GLY A 144 50.72 26.63 -21.13
N LYS A 145 49.93 26.92 -20.09
CA LYS A 145 50.39 27.57 -18.86
C LYS A 145 50.31 26.59 -17.68
N ASP A 146 51.35 26.56 -16.86
CA ASP A 146 51.37 25.80 -15.61
C ASP A 146 50.50 26.52 -14.57
N GLN A 147 49.33 25.96 -14.22
CA GLN A 147 48.45 26.49 -13.18
C GLN A 147 48.49 25.63 -11.92
N ARG A 148 48.46 26.29 -10.75
CA ARG A 148 48.38 25.64 -9.44
C ARG A 148 46.92 25.40 -9.08
N GLN A 149 46.61 24.19 -8.62
CA GLN A 149 45.29 23.82 -8.13
C GLN A 149 45.37 23.29 -6.71
N TYR A 150 44.32 23.52 -5.94
CA TYR A 150 44.20 23.06 -4.57
C TYR A 150 42.92 22.24 -4.41
N LEU A 151 43.03 21.12 -3.70
CA LEU A 151 41.88 20.31 -3.32
C LEU A 151 41.26 20.92 -2.07
N VAL A 152 40.08 21.51 -2.23
CA VAL A 152 39.41 22.31 -1.21
C VAL A 152 38.30 21.50 -0.54
N ARG A 153 38.28 21.52 0.79
CA ARG A 153 37.16 21.01 1.59
C ARG A 153 36.32 22.17 2.10
N PHE A 154 35.03 22.11 1.80
CA PHE A 154 34.05 23.11 2.22
C PHE A 154 33.56 22.86 3.65
N LYS A 155 33.15 23.91 4.36
CA LYS A 155 32.49 23.76 5.67
C LYS A 155 31.15 23.04 5.47
N ASN A 156 30.81 22.15 6.41
CA ASN A 156 29.56 21.38 6.43
C ASN A 156 29.32 20.44 5.23
N GLN A 157 30.36 20.14 4.44
CA GLN A 157 30.30 19.12 3.39
C GLN A 157 31.15 17.89 3.74
N THR A 158 30.63 16.71 3.39
CA THR A 158 31.31 15.42 3.53
C THR A 158 32.43 15.28 2.49
N ALA A 159 33.45 14.45 2.77
CA ALA A 159 34.60 14.22 1.90
C ALA A 159 34.28 13.86 0.43
N GLY A 160 33.07 13.35 0.16
CA GLY A 160 32.61 13.05 -1.20
C GLY A 160 32.34 14.28 -2.08
N LYS A 161 32.33 15.50 -1.51
CA LYS A 161 32.12 16.76 -2.24
C LYS A 161 33.37 17.64 -2.34
N ASP A 162 34.55 17.09 -2.03
CA ASP A 162 35.82 17.83 -2.17
C ASP A 162 36.11 18.08 -3.66
N LYS A 163 36.42 19.34 -4.04
CA LYS A 163 36.65 19.73 -5.44
C LYS A 163 38.03 20.36 -5.63
N TRP A 164 38.64 20.10 -6.79
CA TRP A 164 39.87 20.76 -7.22
C TRP A 164 39.52 22.13 -7.79
N LEU A 165 40.08 23.19 -7.20
CA LEU A 165 39.86 24.57 -7.62
C LEU A 165 41.19 25.26 -7.90
N ALA A 166 41.18 26.17 -8.87
CA ALA A 166 42.31 27.06 -9.14
C ALA A 166 42.46 28.09 -8.01
N GLU A 167 43.66 28.64 -7.82
CA GLU A 167 43.94 29.63 -6.77
C GLU A 167 43.00 30.85 -6.83
N ASP A 168 42.61 31.26 -8.04
CA ASP A 168 41.74 32.42 -8.29
C ASP A 168 40.25 32.16 -8.01
N ALA A 169 39.84 30.89 -8.01
CA ALA A 169 38.44 30.49 -7.84
C ALA A 169 38.07 30.18 -6.37
N ILE A 170 39.02 30.30 -5.44
CA ILE A 170 38.84 29.97 -4.02
C ILE A 170 38.60 31.26 -3.24
N PRO A 171 37.47 31.38 -2.50
CA PRO A 171 37.26 32.47 -1.56
C PRO A 171 38.40 32.52 -0.53
N ASP A 172 39.06 33.67 -0.39
CA ASP A 172 40.25 33.87 0.45
C ASP A 172 41.38 32.85 0.17
N GLY A 173 41.59 32.48 -1.11
CA GLY A 173 42.56 31.46 -1.53
C GLY A 173 43.99 31.70 -1.03
N ASN A 174 44.45 32.96 -0.99
CA ASN A 174 45.78 33.35 -0.49
C ASN A 174 45.98 33.06 1.00
N LEU A 175 44.96 33.27 1.83
CA LEU A 175 45.04 32.98 3.27
C LEU A 175 45.15 31.47 3.49
N HIS A 176 44.28 30.71 2.82
CA HIS A 176 44.24 29.27 2.93
C HIS A 176 45.49 28.59 2.36
N SER A 177 46.05 29.11 1.25
CA SER A 177 47.28 28.57 0.64
C SER A 177 48.50 28.82 1.53
N ARG A 178 48.57 29.97 2.21
CA ARG A 178 49.61 30.29 3.21
C ARG A 178 49.52 29.36 4.42
N ILE A 179 48.33 29.18 5.00
CA ILE A 179 48.12 28.27 6.14
C ILE A 179 48.51 26.83 5.77
N PHE A 180 48.14 26.37 4.57
CA PHE A 180 48.50 25.04 4.10
C PHE A 180 50.03 24.85 3.91
N ARG A 181 50.72 25.86 3.35
CA ARG A 181 52.18 25.83 3.20
C ARG A 181 52.88 25.80 4.57
N ALA A 182 52.40 26.59 5.52
CA ALA A 182 52.91 26.60 6.89
C ALA A 182 52.73 25.23 7.57
N SER A 183 51.56 24.58 7.42
CA SER A 183 51.31 23.26 8.02
C SER A 183 52.13 22.13 7.39
N ARG A 184 52.50 22.23 6.10
CA ARG A 184 53.38 21.23 5.46
C ARG A 184 54.85 21.42 5.80
N GLY A 185 55.28 22.65 6.09
CA GLY A 185 56.66 22.92 6.51
C GLY A 185 57.01 22.26 7.85
N THR A 186 56.04 22.19 8.78
CA THR A 186 56.23 21.58 10.10
C THR A 186 56.26 20.04 10.09
N GLU A 187 55.73 19.39 9.05
CA GLU A 187 55.78 17.93 8.91
C GLU A 187 57.13 17.42 8.39
N GLN A 188 57.95 18.29 7.79
CA GLN A 188 59.27 17.92 7.25
C GLN A 188 60.44 18.15 8.24
N SER A 189 60.20 18.82 9.38
CA SER A 189 61.23 19.10 10.40
C SER A 189 61.26 18.08 11.56
N HIS A 190 60.45 17.02 11.48
CA HIS A 190 60.44 15.90 12.43
C HIS A 190 60.72 14.56 11.73
N GLN A 191 61.74 14.54 10.88
CA GLN A 191 62.45 13.33 10.45
C GLN A 191 63.93 13.48 10.73
#